data_AF-A0A3D1L2K4-F1
#
_entry.id   AF-A0A3D1L2K4-F1
#
_cell.length_a   1.000
_cell.length_b   1.000
_cell.length_c   1.000
_cell.angle_alpha   90.00
_cell.angle_beta   90.00
_cell.angle_gamma   90.00
#
_symmetry.space_group_name_H-M   'P 1'
#
loop_
_entity.id
_entity.type
_entity.pdbx_description
1 polymer ?
#
loop_
_entity_poly.entity_id
_entity_poly.type
_entity_poly.pdbx_seq_one_letter_code
_entity_poly.pdbx_strand_id
1 'polypeptide(L)'
;MLNEEKYTDADKWLVDALKSEPNFILSENFADRMAEKMSRKFAWSQYLREFAIYAGVILGVVAVLAAVHIFLAGADWKSWAKFVTENLVIVIATASLLFFVLFTDRVLLRYFLHRSKIDSI
;
A
#
# COMPACT_ATOMS: atom_id res chain seq x y z
N MET A 1 -14.26 -34.27 -27.53
CA MET A 1 -14.90 -33.02 -27.99
C MET A 1 -14.49 -31.95 -27.00
N LEU A 2 -13.51 -31.13 -27.37
CA LEU A 2 -12.93 -30.13 -26.48
C LEU A 2 -13.87 -28.92 -26.41
N ASN A 3 -14.21 -28.52 -25.19
CA ASN A 3 -15.06 -27.38 -24.88
C ASN A 3 -14.55 -26.11 -25.58
N GLU A 4 -15.33 -25.60 -26.52
CA GLU A 4 -15.17 -24.26 -27.09
C GLU A 4 -15.63 -23.22 -26.06
N GLU A 5 -14.81 -23.05 -25.02
CA GLU A 5 -15.01 -22.09 -23.95
C GLU A 5 -14.77 -20.67 -24.44
N LYS A 6 -15.87 -19.91 -24.56
CA LYS A 6 -15.97 -18.53 -24.07
C LYS A 6 -14.86 -17.58 -24.55
N TYR A 7 -14.74 -17.38 -25.86
CA TYR A 7 -14.04 -16.22 -26.40
C TYR A 7 -14.74 -14.95 -25.91
N THR A 8 -14.06 -14.20 -25.05
CA THR A 8 -14.54 -12.93 -24.54
C THR A 8 -14.47 -11.90 -25.67
N ASP A 9 -15.40 -10.94 -25.78
CA ASP A 9 -15.32 -9.88 -26.79
C ASP A 9 -13.96 -9.15 -26.76
N ALA A 10 -13.33 -9.07 -25.57
CA ALA A 10 -11.98 -8.55 -25.39
C ALA A 10 -10.89 -9.34 -26.16
N ASP A 11 -11.02 -10.66 -26.30
CA ASP A 11 -10.06 -11.51 -27.02
C ASP A 11 -10.13 -11.24 -28.52
N LYS A 12 -11.34 -11.01 -29.05
CA LYS A 12 -11.53 -10.64 -30.45
C LYS A 12 -10.90 -9.28 -30.76
N TRP A 13 -11.07 -8.30 -29.86
CA TRP A 13 -10.46 -6.98 -30.00
C TRP A 13 -8.94 -7.02 -29.91
N LEU A 14 -8.40 -7.86 -29.03
CA LEU A 14 -6.95 -8.06 -28.92
C LEU A 14 -6.37 -8.64 -30.21
N VAL A 15 -7.02 -9.65 -30.78
CA VAL A 15 -6.59 -10.29 -32.05
C VAL A 15 -6.66 -9.32 -33.22
N ASP A 16 -7.69 -8.49 -33.32
CA ASP A 16 -7.82 -7.48 -34.37
C ASP A 16 -6.80 -6.32 -34.20
N ALA A 17 -6.49 -5.93 -32.96
CA ALA A 17 -5.45 -4.94 -32.65
C ALA A 17 -4.03 -5.45 -32.94
N LEU A 18 -3.78 -6.77 -32.82
CA LEU A 18 -2.47 -7.38 -33.12
C LEU A 18 -2.25 -7.63 -34.62
N LYS A 19 -3.32 -7.72 -35.42
CA LYS A 19 -3.25 -7.88 -36.88
C LYS A 19 -3.10 -6.56 -37.64
N SER A 20 -3.38 -5.44 -36.98
CA SER A 20 -3.24 -4.11 -37.58
C SER A 20 -1.82 -3.58 -37.34
N GLU A 21 -1.15 -3.14 -38.40
CA GLU A 21 0.14 -2.46 -38.24
C GLU A 21 -0.08 -1.17 -37.42
N PRO A 22 0.70 -0.94 -36.36
CA PRO A 22 0.53 0.23 -35.53
C PRO A 22 0.83 1.48 -36.36
N ASN A 23 -0.19 2.33 -36.55
CA ASN A 23 -0.07 3.66 -37.20
C ASN A 23 0.73 4.67 -36.36
N PHE A 24 1.52 4.21 -35.38
CA PHE A 24 2.37 5.01 -34.53
C PHE A 24 3.73 4.34 -34.41
N ILE A 25 4.79 5.14 -34.49
CA ILE A 25 6.16 4.72 -34.26
C ILE A 25 6.45 4.99 -32.78
N LEU A 26 6.81 3.96 -32.03
CA LEU A 26 7.26 4.11 -30.65
C LEU A 26 8.56 4.91 -30.63
N SER A 27 8.67 5.88 -29.74
CA SER A 27 9.95 6.57 -29.53
C SER A 27 10.99 5.56 -29.04
N GLU A 28 12.25 5.72 -29.43
CA GLU A 28 13.36 4.85 -29.00
C GLU A 28 13.40 4.64 -27.48
N ASN A 29 13.09 5.67 -26.69
CA ASN A 29 13.07 5.61 -25.21
C ASN A 29 11.70 5.26 -24.62
N PHE A 30 10.79 4.67 -25.39
CA PHE A 30 9.44 4.35 -24.90
C PHE A 30 9.48 3.25 -23.85
N ALA A 31 10.24 2.19 -24.10
CA ALA A 31 10.40 1.07 -23.20
C ALA A 31 10.98 1.54 -21.86
N ASP A 32 12.00 2.39 -21.88
CA ASP A 32 12.64 2.93 -20.66
C ASP A 32 11.68 3.79 -19.85
N ARG A 33 10.97 4.73 -20.50
CA ARG A 33 9.98 5.59 -19.82
C ARG A 33 8.82 4.78 -19.24
N MET A 34 8.40 3.72 -19.93
CA MET A 34 7.36 2.83 -19.43
C MET A 34 7.87 2.00 -18.24
N ALA A 35 9.06 1.42 -18.35
CA ALA A 35 9.69 0.63 -17.31
C ALA A 35 9.90 1.45 -16.03
N GLU A 36 10.41 2.68 -16.14
CA GLU A 36 10.60 3.58 -14.99
C GLU A 36 9.27 3.94 -14.31
N LYS A 37 8.25 4.30 -15.10
CA LYS A 37 6.92 4.64 -14.58
C LYS A 37 6.26 3.46 -13.88
N MET A 38 6.37 2.27 -14.45
CA MET A 38 5.81 1.04 -13.89
C MET A 38 6.56 0.59 -12.64
N SER A 39 7.90 0.64 -12.66
CA SER A 39 8.75 0.37 -11.50
C SER A 39 8.39 1.28 -10.32
N ARG A 40 8.29 2.59 -10.55
CA ARG A 40 7.90 3.56 -9.52
C ARG A 40 6.53 3.25 -8.91
N LYS A 41 5.52 2.97 -9.75
CA LYS A 41 4.17 2.65 -9.28
C LYS A 41 4.15 1.35 -8.47
N PHE A 42 4.90 0.34 -8.92
CA PHE A 42 5.01 -0.94 -8.24
C PHE A 42 5.70 -0.79 -6.88
N ALA A 43 6.82 -0.06 -6.82
CA ALA A 43 7.55 0.21 -5.57
C ALA A 43 6.66 0.91 -4.53
N TRP A 44 5.91 1.95 -4.93
CA TRP A 44 4.94 2.61 -4.04
C TRP A 44 3.88 1.64 -3.51
N SER A 45 3.28 0.83 -4.39
CA SER A 45 2.27 -0.14 -3.99
C SER A 45 2.83 -1.17 -3.00
N GLN A 46 4.06 -1.64 -3.24
CA GLN A 46 4.71 -2.59 -2.35
C GLN A 46 5.00 -1.98 -0.97
N TYR A 47 5.61 -0.79 -0.91
CA TYR A 47 5.94 -0.17 0.38
C TYR A 47 4.70 0.20 1.19
N LEU A 48 3.63 0.68 0.54
CA LEU A 48 2.36 0.93 1.22
C LEU A 48 1.73 -0.35 1.75
N ARG A 49 1.81 -1.46 1.00
CA ARG A 49 1.31 -2.75 1.46
C ARG A 49 2.10 -3.27 2.65
N GLU A 50 3.43 -3.21 2.60
CA GLU A 50 4.29 -3.59 3.73
C GLU A 50 3.97 -2.73 4.96
N PHE A 51 3.87 -1.41 4.79
CA PHE A 51 3.46 -0.50 5.86
C PHE A 51 2.11 -0.85 6.45
N ALA A 52 1.09 -1.12 5.62
CA ALA A 52 -0.24 -1.50 6.10
C ALA A 52 -0.23 -2.81 6.89
N ILE A 53 0.58 -3.79 6.50
CA ILE A 53 0.76 -5.04 7.25
C ILE A 53 1.38 -4.74 8.63
N TYR A 54 2.46 -3.97 8.70
CA TYR A 54 3.09 -3.62 9.97
C TYR A 54 2.15 -2.81 10.87
N ALA A 55 1.49 -1.80 10.32
CA ALA A 55 0.50 -1.00 11.06
C ALA A 55 -0.65 -1.88 11.56
N GLY A 56 -1.14 -2.80 10.73
CA GLY A 56 -2.18 -3.76 11.10
C GLY A 56 -1.76 -4.68 12.25
N VAL A 57 -0.53 -5.20 12.23
CA VAL A 57 0.00 -6.02 13.33
C VAL A 57 0.08 -5.21 14.63
N ILE A 58 0.60 -3.98 14.58
CA ILE A 58 0.70 -3.10 15.76
C ILE A 58 -0.70 -2.81 16.32
N LEU A 59 -1.65 -2.41 15.48
CA LEU A 59 -3.03 -2.17 15.88
C LEU A 59 -3.68 -3.45 16.44
N GLY A 60 -3.40 -4.61 15.86
CA GLY A 60 -3.86 -5.90 16.35
C GLY A 60 -3.36 -6.20 17.76
N VAL A 61 -2.07 -5.96 18.04
CA VAL A 61 -1.50 -6.11 19.39
C VAL A 61 -2.18 -5.17 20.38
N VAL A 62 -2.34 -3.90 20.02
CA VAL A 62 -3.03 -2.91 20.87
C VAL A 62 -4.48 -3.33 21.13
N ALA A 63 -5.19 -3.83 20.12
CA ALA A 63 -6.56 -4.32 20.25
C ALA A 63 -6.66 -5.53 21.18
N VAL A 64 -5.72 -6.48 21.10
CA VAL A 64 -5.66 -7.63 22.01
C VAL A 64 -5.41 -7.17 23.44
N LEU A 65 -4.47 -6.25 23.66
CA LEU A 65 -4.22 -5.70 25.00
C LEU A 65 -5.45 -4.99 25.57
N ALA A 66 -6.14 -4.19 24.75
CA ALA A 66 -7.40 -3.55 25.15
C ALA A 66 -8.48 -4.59 25.49
N ALA A 67 -8.64 -5.62 24.66
CA ALA A 67 -9.59 -6.70 24.91
C ALA A 67 -9.28 -7.44 26.22
N VAL A 68 -8.02 -7.78 26.48
CA VAL A 68 -7.60 -8.38 27.75
C VAL A 68 -7.97 -7.47 28.93
N HIS A 69 -7.69 -6.18 28.81
CA HIS A 69 -7.96 -5.24 29.89
C HIS A 69 -9.47 -5.08 30.17
N ILE A 70 -10.31 -5.12 29.14
CA ILE A 70 -11.77 -5.00 29.27
C ILE A 70 -12.38 -6.30 29.78
N PHE A 71 -12.05 -7.45 29.16
CA PHE A 71 -12.72 -8.72 29.42
C PHE A 71 -12.15 -9.48 30.63
N LEU A 72 -10.83 -9.43 30.86
CA LEU A 72 -10.17 -10.19 31.95
C LEU A 72 -9.96 -9.33 33.20
N ALA A 73 -9.65 -8.04 33.05
CA ALA A 73 -9.42 -7.14 34.18
C ALA A 73 -10.67 -6.33 34.60
N GLY A 74 -11.79 -6.53 33.91
CA GLY A 74 -13.06 -5.86 34.24
C GLY A 74 -13.04 -4.35 34.06
N ALA A 75 -12.16 -3.82 33.20
CA ALA A 75 -12.04 -2.39 33.00
C ALA A 75 -13.29 -1.84 32.28
N ASP A 76 -13.81 -0.73 32.80
CA ASP A 76 -14.99 -0.08 32.24
C ASP A 76 -14.62 0.68 30.96
N TRP A 77 -15.27 0.33 29.84
CA TRP A 77 -15.08 0.98 28.54
C TRP A 77 -15.28 2.50 28.62
N LYS A 78 -16.20 2.97 29.48
CA LYS A 78 -16.45 4.40 29.67
C LYS A 78 -15.26 5.14 30.28
N SER A 79 -14.51 4.49 31.15
CA SER A 79 -13.30 5.08 31.76
C SER A 79 -12.20 5.26 30.71
N TRP A 80 -12.01 4.27 29.82
CA TRP A 80 -11.09 4.35 28.71
C TRP A 80 -11.47 5.46 27.71
N ALA A 81 -12.74 5.51 27.31
CA ALA A 81 -13.23 6.56 26.42
C ALA A 81 -13.02 7.95 27.04
N LYS A 82 -13.31 8.09 28.34
CA LYS A 82 -13.10 9.33 29.08
C LYS A 82 -11.62 9.75 29.09
N PHE A 83 -10.71 8.83 29.42
CA PHE A 83 -9.26 9.08 29.39
C PHE A 83 -8.78 9.58 28.02
N VAL A 84 -9.24 8.94 26.93
CA VAL A 84 -8.89 9.33 25.57
C VAL A 84 -9.43 10.72 25.24
N THR A 85 -10.67 11.03 25.63
CA THR A 85 -11.27 12.36 25.38
C THR A 85 -10.63 13.47 26.22
N GLU A 86 -10.22 13.18 27.46
CA GLU A 86 -9.56 14.15 28.34
C GLU A 86 -8.12 14.42 27.92
N ASN A 87 -7.44 13.42 27.34
CA ASN A 87 -6.05 13.51 26.90
C ASN A 87 -5.91 13.53 25.37
N LEU A 88 -6.96 13.98 24.67
CA LEU A 88 -7.10 13.85 23.23
C LEU A 88 -5.90 14.44 22.48
N VAL A 89 -5.40 15.60 22.92
CA VAL A 89 -4.22 16.26 22.35
C VAL A 89 -2.98 15.35 22.45
N ILE A 90 -2.72 14.78 23.62
CA ILE A 90 -1.54 13.92 23.87
C ILE A 90 -1.67 12.61 23.09
N VAL A 91 -2.86 12.01 23.08
CA VAL A 91 -3.13 10.76 22.37
C VAL A 91 -2.93 10.96 20.86
N ILE A 92 -3.51 12.01 20.28
CA ILE A 92 -3.34 12.30 18.85
C ILE A 92 -1.89 12.66 18.54
N ALA A 93 -1.23 13.48 19.35
CA ALA A 93 0.17 13.85 19.11
C ALA A 93 1.07 12.61 19.11
N THR A 94 0.90 11.73 20.11
CA THR A 94 1.68 10.48 20.22
C THR A 94 1.38 9.53 19.06
N ALA A 95 0.10 9.32 18.74
CA ALA A 95 -0.30 8.45 17.63
C ALA A 95 0.20 8.99 16.28
N SER A 96 0.11 10.30 16.06
CA SER A 96 0.59 10.96 14.85
C SER A 96 2.11 10.86 14.72
N LEU A 97 2.85 11.05 15.82
CA LEU A 97 4.31 10.90 15.81
C LEU A 97 4.74 9.46 15.54
N LEU A 98 4.11 8.48 16.18
CA LEU A 98 4.37 7.05 15.92
C LEU A 98 4.05 6.69 14.47
N PHE A 99 2.90 7.13 13.97
CA PHE A 99 2.52 6.93 12.57
C PHE A 99 3.53 7.57 11.63
N PHE A 100 3.95 8.79 11.89
CA PHE A 100 4.94 9.51 11.09
C PHE A 100 6.28 8.79 11.05
N VAL A 101 6.79 8.33 12.20
CA VAL A 101 8.04 7.56 12.28
C VAL A 101 7.93 6.26 11.49
N LEU A 102 6.87 5.49 11.71
CA LEU A 102 6.66 4.21 11.00
C LEU A 102 6.49 4.41 9.50
N PHE A 103 5.74 5.43 9.10
CA PHE A 103 5.53 5.77 7.69
C PHE A 103 6.83 6.24 7.04
N THR A 104 7.61 7.06 7.75
CA THR A 104 8.89 7.55 7.25
C THR A 104 9.88 6.40 7.07
N ASP A 105 10.02 5.53 8.07
CA ASP A 105 10.89 4.35 8.00
C ASP A 105 10.50 3.37 6.90
N ARG A 106 9.22 3.01 6.83
CA ARG A 106 8.74 1.93 5.96
C ARG A 106 8.36 2.37 4.56
N VAL A 107 8.02 3.64 4.35
CA VAL A 107 7.57 4.14 3.06
C VAL A 107 8.55 5.15 2.50
N LEU A 108 8.77 6.28 3.18
CA LEU A 108 9.54 7.40 2.62
C LEU A 108 11.01 7.02 2.41
N LEU A 109 11.69 6.54 3.44
CA LEU A 109 13.12 6.21 3.35
C LEU A 109 13.38 5.11 2.31
N ARG A 110 12.57 4.05 2.32
CA ARG A 110 12.68 2.95 1.34
C ARG A 110 12.46 3.44 -0.08
N TYR A 111 11.47 4.31 -0.28
CA TYR A 111 11.20 4.89 -1.58
C TYR A 111 12.34 5.81 -2.05
N PHE A 112 12.85 6.68 -1.19
CA PHE A 112 13.98 7.56 -1.53
C PHE A 112 15.26 6.77 -1.82
N LEU A 113 15.55 5.71 -1.07
CA LEU A 113 16.67 4.79 -1.33
C LEU A 113 16.51 4.02 -2.64
N HIS A 114 15.28 3.62 -2.99
CA HIS A 114 15.01 2.97 -4.26
C HIS A 114 15.21 3.94 -5.43
N ARG A 115 14.72 5.17 -5.30
CA ARG A 115 14.90 6.22 -6.31
C ARG A 115 16.38 6.58 -6.50
N SER A 116 17.14 6.77 -5.42
CA SER A 116 18.56 7.15 -5.53
C SER A 116 19.41 6.08 -6.21
N LYS A 117 19.06 4.80 -6.07
CA LYS A 117 19.74 3.72 -6.80
C LYS A 117 19.45 3.73 -8.30
N ILE A 118 18.23 4.10 -8.70
CA ILE A 118 17.86 4.22 -10.13
C ILE A 118 18.60 5.40 -10.77
N ASP A 119 18.71 6.54 -10.08
CA ASP A 119 19.41 7.74 -10.59
C ASP A 119 20.94 7.56 -10.67
N SER A 120 21.51 6.51 -10.05
CA SER A 120 22.96 6.23 -10.02
C SER A 120 23.45 5.23 -11.07
N ILE A 121 22.55 4.71 -11.92
CA ILE A 121 22.82 3.77 -13.01
C ILE A 121 22.62 4.51 -14.34
#